data_AF-A0A009RZU2-F1
#
_entry.id   AF-A0A009RZU2-F1
#
_cell.length_a   1.000
_cell.length_b   1.000
_cell.length_c   1.000
_cell.angle_alpha   90.00
_cell.angle_beta   90.00
_cell.angle_gamma   90.00
#
_symmetry.space_group_name_H-M   'P 1'
#
loop_
_entity.id
_entity.type
_entity.pdbx_description
1 polymer ?
#
loop_
_entity_poly.entity_id
_entity_poly.type
_entity_poly.pdbx_seq_one_letter_code
_entity_poly.pdbx_strand_id
1 'polypeptide(L)' 'MLDQNIKTQLKAYLERLESPIELVAALDESDKAAQIKELVTEIAELSDKVTARFDGNNTRRPSFGVAKAGE' A
#
# COMPACT_ATOMS: atom_id res chain seq x y z
N MET A 1 -9.86 -0.22 7.69
CA MET A 1 -10.19 -0.02 6.27
C MET A 1 -10.60 1.41 6.02
N LEU A 2 -10.12 2.01 4.94
CA LEU A 2 -10.31 3.44 4.65
C LEU A 2 -11.81 3.74 4.47
N ASP A 3 -12.31 4.83 5.06
CA ASP A 3 -13.68 5.26 4.80
C ASP A 3 -13.84 5.77 3.35
N GLN A 4 -15.08 5.84 2.89
CA GLN A 4 -15.39 6.16 1.50
C GLN A 4 -14.92 7.55 1.06
N ASN A 5 -14.91 8.54 1.97
CA ASN A 5 -14.45 9.89 1.65
C ASN A 5 -12.93 9.89 1.46
N ILE A 6 -12.18 9.24 2.36
CA ILE A 6 -10.72 9.11 2.21
C ILE A 6 -10.37 8.32 0.95
N LYS A 7 -11.06 7.22 0.63
CA LYS A 7 -10.84 6.47 -0.61
C LYS A 7 -11.03 7.33 -1.86
N THR A 8 -12.07 8.15 -1.88
CA THR A 8 -12.36 9.05 -3.00
C THR A 8 -11.27 10.10 -3.18
N GLN A 9 -10.85 10.74 -2.08
CA GLN A 9 -9.77 11.73 -2.11
C GLN A 9 -8.44 11.11 -2.52
N LEU A 10 -8.11 9.95 -1.94
CA LEU A 10 -6.86 9.24 -2.25
C LEU A 10 -6.81 8.85 -3.73
N LYS A 11 -7.91 8.30 -4.28
CA LYS A 11 -8.02 8.00 -5.71
C LYS A 11 -7.70 9.22 -6.59
N ALA A 12 -8.30 10.38 -6.29
CA ALA A 12 -8.04 11.62 -7.02
C ALA A 12 -6.56 12.07 -6.95
N TYR A 13 -5.88 11.83 -5.83
CA TYR A 13 -4.44 12.07 -5.74
C TYR A 13 -3.62 11.06 -6.54
N LEU A 14 -3.99 9.77 -6.53
CA LEU A 14 -3.28 8.72 -7.24
C LEU A 14 -3.40 8.86 -8.77
N GLU A 15 -4.46 9.46 -9.29
CA GLU A 15 -4.59 9.82 -10.72
C GLU A 15 -3.47 10.76 -11.20
N ARG A 16 -2.89 11.55 -10.28
CA ARG A 16 -1.79 12.48 -10.57
C ARG A 16 -0.40 11.84 -10.52
N LEU A 17 -0.29 10.54 -10.27
CA LEU A 17 0.99 9.85 -10.29
C LEU A 17 1.62 9.88 -11.68
N GLU A 18 2.84 10.37 -11.80
CA GLU A 18 3.59 10.39 -13.06
C GLU A 18 4.32 9.08 -13.34
N SER A 19 4.50 8.23 -12.33
CA SER A 19 5.23 6.96 -12.44
C SER A 19 4.57 5.89 -11.56
N PRO A 20 4.69 4.61 -11.94
CA PRO A 20 4.19 3.52 -11.11
C PRO A 20 4.98 3.41 -9.80
N ILE A 21 4.27 3.09 -8.72
CA ILE A 21 4.83 2.89 -7.38
C ILE A 21 4.47 1.51 -6.83
N GLU A 22 5.29 1.05 -5.91
CA GLU A 22 5.14 -0.19 -5.16
C GLU A 22 4.97 0.12 -3.66
N LEU A 23 3.94 -0.45 -3.06
CA LEU A 23 3.75 -0.50 -1.61
C LEU A 23 4.29 -1.84 -1.11
N VAL A 24 5.52 -1.82 -0.58
CA VAL A 24 6.23 -3.04 -0.16
C VAL A 24 6.05 -3.23 1.34
N ALA A 25 5.14 -4.12 1.73
CA ALA A 25 4.82 -4.44 3.11
C ALA A 25 5.73 -5.54 3.68
N ALA A 26 6.25 -5.30 4.88
CA ALA A 26 6.92 -6.27 5.73
C ALA A 26 6.00 -6.63 6.89
N LEU A 27 5.50 -7.86 6.89
CA LEU A 27 4.43 -8.32 7.78
C LEU A 27 4.93 -9.41 8.74
N ASP A 28 4.26 -9.51 9.89
CA ASP A 28 4.37 -10.62 10.84
C ASP A 28 3.02 -11.36 10.96
N GLU A 29 2.88 -12.25 11.94
CA GLU A 29 1.66 -13.05 12.16
C GLU A 29 0.62 -12.35 13.05
N SER A 30 0.79 -11.07 13.37
CA SER A 30 -0.12 -10.33 14.25
C SER A 30 -1.38 -9.84 13.54
N ASP A 31 -2.44 -9.59 14.31
CA ASP A 31 -3.67 -8.96 13.79
C ASP A 31 -3.39 -7.58 13.16
N LYS A 32 -2.38 -6.85 13.67
CA LYS A 32 -1.96 -5.57 13.09
C LYS A 32 -1.38 -5.75 11.69
N ALA A 33 -0.67 -6.85 11.44
CA ALA A 33 -0.18 -7.14 10.10
C ALA A 33 -1.32 -7.45 9.13
N ALA A 34 -2.38 -8.13 9.58
CA ALA A 34 -3.58 -8.31 8.77
C ALA A 34 -4.23 -6.96 8.40
N GLN A 35 -4.31 -6.02 9.35
CA GLN A 35 -4.82 -4.66 9.08
C GLN A 35 -3.95 -3.87 8.10
N ILE A 36 -2.61 -3.96 8.20
CA ILE A 36 -1.71 -3.31 7.25
C ILE A 36 -1.82 -3.95 5.86
N LYS A 37 -1.93 -5.28 5.79
CA LYS A 37 -2.14 -6.00 4.53
C LYS A 37 -3.41 -5.52 3.83
N GLU A 38 -4.49 -5.43 4.58
CA GLU A 38 -5.77 -4.94 4.10
C GLU A 38 -5.67 -3.49 3.61
N LEU A 39 -5.09 -2.58 4.41
CA LEU A 39 -4.87 -1.19 4.03
C LEU A 39 -4.09 -1.06 2.71
N VAL A 40 -2.94 -1.74 2.60
CA VAL A 40 -2.08 -1.67 1.41
C VAL A 40 -2.80 -2.24 0.18
N THR A 41 -3.57 -3.31 0.34
CA THR A 41 -4.38 -3.90 -0.73
C THR A 41 -5.45 -2.92 -1.20
N GLU A 42 -6.19 -2.30 -0.27
CA GLU A 42 -7.20 -1.30 -0.60
C GLU A 42 -6.62 -0.12 -1.37
N ILE A 43 -5.42 0.36 -1.00
CA ILE A 43 -4.77 1.49 -1.70
C ILE A 43 -4.35 1.09 -3.12
N ALA A 44 -3.82 -0.12 -3.30
CA ALA A 44 -3.43 -0.61 -4.63
C ALA A 44 -4.63 -0.75 -5.57
N GLU A 45 -5.81 -1.11 -5.07
CA GLU A 45 -7.05 -1.19 -5.87
C GLU A 45 -7.56 0.18 -6.35
N LEU A 46 -7.08 1.29 -5.78
CA LEU A 46 -7.53 2.63 -6.18
C LEU A 46 -6.84 3.13 -7.46
N SER A 47 -5.76 2.49 -7.93
CA SER A 47 -5.02 2.94 -9.11
C SER A 47 -4.17 1.85 -9.75
N ASP A 48 -4.26 1.72 -11.08
CA ASP A 48 -3.41 0.80 -11.87
C ASP A 48 -1.90 1.13 -11.79
N LYS A 49 -1.54 2.32 -11.27
CA LYS A 49 -0.15 2.75 -11.06
C LYS A 49 0.39 2.37 -9.69
N VAL A 50 -0.40 1.75 -8.83
CA VAL A 50 0.00 1.35 -7.49
C VAL A 50 -0.09 -0.16 -7.39
N THR A 51 0.99 -0.81 -6.98
CA THR A 51 1.02 -2.26 -6.77
C THR A 51 1.37 -2.58 -5.32
N ALA A 52 0.73 -3.60 -4.76
CA ALA A 52 1.00 -4.08 -3.42
C ALA A 52 1.93 -5.29 -3.47
N ARG A 53 3.00 -5.25 -2.66
CA ARG A 53 3.94 -6.35 -2.46
C ARG A 53 4.02 -6.70 -0.98
N PHE A 54 4.17 -7.98 -0.69
CA PHE A 54 4.17 -8.51 0.69
C PHE A 54 5.43 -9.30 1.03
N ASP A 55 6.47 -9.16 0.20
CA ASP A 55 7.78 -9.77 0.35
C ASP A 55 8.82 -8.81 0.97
N GLY A 56 8.35 -7.74 1.62
CA GLY A 56 9.20 -6.80 2.33
C GLY A 56 9.91 -7.45 3.52
N ASN A 57 11.20 -7.14 3.69
CA ASN A 57 12.06 -7.77 4.69
C ASN A 57 12.46 -6.85 5.87
N ASN A 58 11.79 -5.69 6.03
CA ASN A 58 12.10 -4.73 7.09
C ASN A 58 12.07 -5.39 8.48
N THR A 59 13.01 -4.99 9.35
CA THR A 59 13.11 -5.47 10.73
C THR A 59 11.95 -5.01 11.61
N ARG A 60 11.33 -3.87 11.29
CA ARG A 60 10.11 -3.41 11.98
C ARG A 60 8.89 -4.00 11.28
N ARG A 61 8.15 -4.85 11.99
CA ARG A 61 6.94 -5.51 11.50
C ARG A 61 5.78 -5.26 12.47
N PRO A 62 4.56 -4.95 11.97
CA PRO A 62 4.24 -4.67 10.57
C PRO A 62 4.69 -3.27 10.11
N SER A 63 5.15 -3.15 8.87
CA SER A 63 5.45 -1.86 8.21
C SER A 63 5.28 -1.98 6.69
N PHE A 64 5.27 -0.84 5.99
CA PHE A 64 5.37 -0.84 4.54
C PHE A 64 6.19 0.36 4.06
N GLY A 65 6.91 0.18 2.95
CA GLY A 65 7.61 1.23 2.23
C GLY A 65 6.83 1.67 0.99
N VAL A 66 7.15 2.86 0.50
CA VAL A 66 6.68 3.39 -0.78
C VAL A 66 7.91 3.59 -1.66
N ALA A 67 7.98 2.87 -2.78
CA ALA A 67 9.11 2.92 -3.71
C ALA A 67 8.61 3.08 -5.15
N LYS A 68 9.49 3.49 -6.06
CA LYS A 68 9.21 3.38 -7.49
C LYS A 68 9.16 1.91 -7.89
N ALA A 69 8.35 1.58 -8.88
CA ALA A 69 8.31 0.20 -9.35
C ALA A 69 9.70 -0.26 -9.84
N GLY A 70 10.16 -1.41 -9.35
CA GLY A 70 11.48 -1.98 -9.68
C GLY A 70 12.69 -1.47 -8.89
N GLU A 71 12.50 -0.61 -7.89
CA GLU A 71 13.54 -0.20 -6.91
C GLU A 71 13.54 -1.12 -5.67
#